data_AF-A0A1P8Q4C6-F1
#
_entry.id   AF-A0A1P8Q4C6-F1
#
_cell.length_a   1.000
_cell.length_b   1.000
_cell.length_c   1.000
_cell.angle_alpha   90.00
_cell.angle_beta   90.00
_cell.angle_gamma   90.00
#
_symmetry.space_group_name_H-M   'P 1'
#
loop_
_entity.id
_entity.type
_entity.pdbx_description
1 polymer ?
#
loop_
_entity_poly.entity_id
_entity_poly.type
_entity_poly.pdbx_seq_one_letter_code
_entity_poly.pdbx_strand_id
1 'polypeptide(L)' 'MPEAQLASYARKIESEIKIALIQRNMTQRELAKLIGTGTQQLNRAIKGDMTPKSRELRKKIEKILFIEG' A
#
# COMPACT_ATOMS: atom_id res chain seq x y z
N MET A 1 -23.35 -0.16 11.35
CA MET A 1 -22.73 -1.04 10.33
C MET A 1 -21.26 -0.64 10.11
N PRO A 2 -20.28 -1.12 10.89
CA PRO A 2 -18.91 -0.59 10.76
C PRO A 2 -17.91 -1.56 10.10
N GLU A 3 -17.87 -2.82 10.51
CA GLU A 3 -16.68 -3.67 10.27
C GLU A 3 -16.58 -4.20 8.83
N ALA A 4 -17.71 -4.63 8.25
CA ALA A 4 -17.74 -5.14 6.87
C ALA A 4 -17.38 -4.06 5.82
N GLN A 5 -17.77 -2.81 6.07
CA GLN A 5 -17.46 -1.68 5.18
C GLN A 5 -15.98 -1.27 5.27
N LEU A 6 -15.38 -1.33 6.47
CA LEU A 6 -13.95 -1.08 6.64
C LEU A 6 -13.11 -2.16 5.94
N ALA A 7 -13.52 -3.43 6.05
CA ALA A 7 -12.84 -4.53 5.38
C ALA A 7 -12.97 -4.46 3.85
N SER A 8 -14.11 -4.05 3.30
CA SER A 8 -14.25 -3.85 1.85
C SER A 8 -13.40 -2.70 1.33
N TYR A 9 -13.34 -1.59 2.07
CA TYR A 9 -12.50 -0.44 1.71
C TYR A 9 -11.00 -0.79 1.74
N ALA A 10 -10.53 -1.50 2.78
CA ALA A 10 -9.13 -1.94 2.87
C ALA A 10 -8.74 -2.85 1.70
N ARG A 11 -9.64 -3.77 1.29
CA ARG A 11 -9.42 -4.62 0.11
C ARG A 11 -9.33 -3.82 -1.18
N LYS A 12 -10.13 -2.78 -1.33
CA LYS A 12 -10.09 -1.90 -2.51
C LYS A 12 -8.73 -1.22 -2.65
N ILE A 13 -8.23 -0.61 -1.56
CA ILE A 13 -6.91 0.04 -1.54
C ILE A 13 -5.80 -0.97 -1.84
N GLU A 14 -5.87 -2.18 -1.26
CA GLU A 14 -4.90 -3.24 -1.57
C GLU A 14 -4.88 -3.58 -3.06
N SER A 15 -6.06 -3.74 -3.68
CA SER A 15 -6.20 -4.03 -5.11
C SER A 15 -5.64 -2.90 -5.98
N GLU A 16 -5.96 -1.64 -5.66
CA GLU A 16 -5.46 -0.47 -6.40
C GLU A 16 -3.93 -0.39 -6.38
N ILE A 17 -3.31 -0.60 -5.20
CA ILE A 17 -1.85 -0.62 -5.07
C ILE A 17 -1.23 -1.74 -5.92
N LYS A 18 -1.81 -2.94 -5.90
CA LYS A 18 -1.30 -4.08 -6.70
C LYS A 18 -1.41 -3.82 -8.20
N ILE A 19 -2.50 -3.22 -8.65
CA ILE A 19 -2.68 -2.86 -10.06
C ILE A 19 -1.63 -1.82 -10.48
N ALA A 20 -1.42 -0.77 -9.69
CA ALA A 20 -0.42 0.25 -9.99
C ALA A 20 1.01 -0.30 -10.04
N LEU A 21 1.34 -1.25 -9.15
CA LEU A 21 2.61 -1.98 -9.19
C LEU A 21 2.80 -2.75 -10.50
N ILE A 22 1.76 -3.46 -10.96
CA ILE A 22 1.79 -4.19 -12.23
C ILE A 22 1.98 -3.21 -13.41
N GLN A 23 1.24 -2.10 -13.43
CA GLN A 23 1.35 -1.08 -14.48
C GLN A 23 2.75 -0.47 -14.57
N ARG A 24 3.46 -0.38 -13.45
CA ARG A 24 4.84 0.12 -13.37
C ARG A 24 5.91 -0.97 -13.49
N ASN A 25 5.53 -2.22 -13.77
CA ASN A 25 6.42 -3.38 -13.79
C ASN A 25 7.31 -3.46 -12.53
N MET A 26 6.71 -3.22 -11.36
CA MET A 26 7.39 -3.09 -10.07
C MET A 26 6.84 -4.11 -9.06
N THR A 27 7.72 -4.74 -8.31
CA THR A 27 7.35 -5.64 -7.20
C THR A 27 7.19 -4.88 -5.88
N GLN A 28 6.43 -5.44 -4.93
CA GLN A 28 6.37 -4.91 -3.56
C GLN A 28 7.75 -4.87 -2.87
N ARG A 29 8.69 -5.75 -3.25
CA ARG A 29 10.06 -5.74 -2.73
C ARG A 29 10.84 -4.52 -3.22
N GLU A 30 10.72 -4.19 -4.50
CA GLU A 30 11.35 -3.02 -5.09
C GLU A 30 10.74 -1.72 -4.53
N LEU A 31 9.42 -1.67 -4.39
CA LEU A 31 8.75 -0.56 -3.72
C LEU A 31 9.24 -0.38 -2.27
N ALA A 32 9.42 -1.48 -1.53
CA ALA A 32 9.94 -1.42 -0.16
C ALA A 32 11.38 -0.85 -0.14
N LYS A 33 12.22 -1.27 -1.09
CA LYS A 33 13.59 -0.76 -1.25
C LYS A 33 13.58 0.74 -1.61
N LEU A 34 12.71 1.16 -2.52
CA LEU A 34 12.56 2.56 -2.94
C LEU A 34 12.12 3.46 -1.79
N ILE A 35 11.21 2.98 -0.93
CA ILE A 35 10.74 3.69 0.26
C ILE A 35 11.76 3.64 1.42
N GLY A 36 12.72 2.70 1.39
CA GLY A 36 13.65 2.46 2.50
C GLY A 36 12.99 1.78 3.70
N THR A 37 12.08 0.83 3.46
CA THR A 37 11.37 0.08 4.52
C THR A 37 11.53 -1.43 4.37
N GLY A 38 11.23 -2.18 5.43
CA GLY A 38 11.18 -3.63 5.37
C GLY A 38 9.96 -4.13 4.60
N THR A 39 10.12 -5.18 3.80
CA THR A 39 9.05 -5.79 2.98
C THR A 39 7.83 -6.20 3.80
N GLN A 40 8.03 -6.76 5.00
CA GLN A 40 6.94 -7.13 5.91
C GLN A 40 6.14 -5.92 6.38
N GLN A 41 6.81 -4.80 6.68
CA GLN A 41 6.17 -3.56 7.11
C GLN A 41 5.35 -2.97 5.95
N LEU A 42 5.91 -2.96 4.75
CA LEU A 42 5.19 -2.54 3.54
C LEU A 42 3.96 -3.42 3.29
N ASN A 43 4.10 -4.74 3.38
CA ASN A 43 3.01 -5.67 3.11
C ASN A 43 1.86 -5.51 4.11
N ARG A 44 2.16 -5.26 5.40
CA ARG A 44 1.12 -4.96 6.39
C ARG A 44 0.41 -3.65 6.07
N ALA A 45 1.16 -2.61 5.68
CA ALA A 45 0.58 -1.35 5.27
C ALA A 45 -0.37 -1.52 4.06
N ILE A 46 0.03 -2.32 3.07
CA ILE A 46 -0.81 -2.62 1.89
C ILE A 46 -2.07 -3.40 2.29
N LYS A 47 -1.97 -4.33 3.25
CA LYS A 47 -3.11 -5.10 3.78
C LYS A 47 -4.01 -4.34 4.76
N GLY A 48 -3.83 -3.03 4.91
CA GLY A 48 -4.72 -2.20 5.73
C GLY A 48 -4.40 -2.17 7.22
N ASP A 49 -3.18 -2.55 7.64
CA ASP A 49 -2.74 -2.40 9.03
C ASP A 49 -2.92 -0.94 9.52
N MET A 50 -3.45 -0.77 10.72
CA MET A 50 -3.93 0.53 11.20
C MET A 50 -2.91 1.28 12.07
N THR A 51 -1.72 0.73 12.28
CA THR A 51 -0.66 1.39 13.05
C THR A 51 -0.23 2.71 12.41
N PRO A 52 0.26 3.69 13.19
CA PRO A 52 0.74 4.98 12.64
C PRO A 52 1.76 4.79 11.51
N LYS A 53 2.69 3.85 11.69
CA LYS A 53 3.71 3.51 10.69
C LYS A 53 3.11 3.00 9.38
N SER A 54 2.10 2.14 9.45
CA SER A 54 1.40 1.63 8.25
C SER A 54 0.64 2.73 7.52
N ARG A 55 0.03 3.67 8.26
CA ARG A 55 -0.63 4.85 7.65
C ARG A 55 0.37 5.76 6.95
N GLU A 56 1.52 6.02 7.56
CA GLU A 56 2.60 6.79 6.91
C GLU A 56 3.15 6.09 5.66
N LEU A 57 3.32 4.76 5.72
CA LEU A 57 3.76 3.99 4.56
C LEU A 57 2.75 4.08 3.42
N ARG A 58 1.43 3.97 3.68
CA ARG A 58 0.41 4.14 2.63
C ARG A 58 0.51 5.51 1.95
N LYS A 59 0.72 6.60 2.69
CA LYS A 59 0.94 7.93 2.10
C LYS A 59 2.17 7.98 1.18
N LYS A 60 3.26 7.28 1.54
CA LYS A 60 4.47 7.19 0.68
C LYS A 60 4.21 6.36 -0.57
N ILE A 61 3.51 5.23 -0.44
CA ILE A 61 3.08 4.38 -1.56
C ILE A 61 2.22 5.20 -2.53
N GLU A 62 1.24 5.94 -1.99
CA GLU A 62 0.34 6.78 -2.79
C GLU A 62 1.11 7.80 -3.63
N LYS A 63 2.08 8.49 -3.03
CA LYS A 63 2.95 9.45 -3.74
C LYS A 63 3.71 8.82 -4.89
N ILE A 64 4.36 7.68 -4.64
CA ILE A 64 5.21 7.00 -5.63
C ILE A 64 4.38 6.41 -6.77
N LEU A 65 3.23 5.80 -6.46
CA LEU A 65 2.48 5.03 -7.44
C LEU A 65 1.45 5.86 -8.23
N PHE A 66 0.87 6.91 -7.64
CA PHE A 66 -0.30 7.59 -8.20
C PHE A 66 -0.15 9.11 -8.40
N ILE A 67 0.82 9.76 -7.76
CA ILE A 67 0.98 11.23 -7.86
C ILE A 67 2.07 11.62 -8.87
N GLU A 68 2.94 10.69 -9.27
CA GLU A 68 3.96 10.90 -10.32
C GLU A 68 3.58 10.18 -11.62
N GLY A 69 2.43 10.54 -12.20
CA GLY A 69 1.94 10.03 -13.49
C GLY A 69 1.17 11.11 -14.25
#